data_AF-X1L219-F1
#
_entry.id   AF-X1L219-F1
#
_cell.length_a   1.000
_cell.length_b   1.000
_cell.length_c   1.000
_cell.angle_alpha   90.00
_cell.angle_beta   90.00
_cell.angle_gamma   90.00
#
_symmetry.space_group_name_H-M   'P 1'
#
loop_
_entity.id
_entity.type
_entity.pdbx_description
1 polymer ?
#
loop_
_entity_poly.entity_id
_entity_poly.type
_entity_poly.pdbx_seq_one_letter_code
_entity_poly.pdbx_strand_id
1 'polypeptide(L)'
;QSNFLTVRVDNIRRKDGIPGLFFDWFNWGGIYRDVNLIILKKNRLKKVRIKTLLPSRKKSLIRISYRIKGSLNFKWSIIEPDKKDDNMPIVSGTKPNQDNIAVTINNPKLWSPDSPKLYKLIIKPIDSGNEREILFQTKFGIRQIETKGIYLYLNKQRIKIKGASLHEEYMPYGRTIPYEKREEDIKNMKSLGFNALRTAHYSHDEKLIDAADKLGILILEEIPLWGFCDFGNPKTFKLAAKMLKRLIERDYNHPSVIWWSVGNEVPIQQPNCSRF
;
A
#
# COMPACT_ATOMS: atom_id res chain seq x y z
N GLN A 1 -24.20 14.02 -25.93
CA GLN A 1 -24.61 14.62 -24.65
C GLN A 1 -23.37 14.85 -23.80
N SER A 2 -23.19 16.05 -23.26
CA SER A 2 -22.14 16.35 -22.27
C SER A 2 -22.63 15.99 -20.87
N ASN A 3 -21.72 15.51 -20.02
CA ASN A 3 -21.98 15.32 -18.59
C ASN A 3 -21.27 16.42 -17.82
N PHE A 4 -21.91 16.96 -16.78
CA PHE A 4 -21.29 17.93 -15.87
C PHE A 4 -20.98 17.27 -14.53
N LEU A 5 -19.76 17.46 -14.04
CA LEU A 5 -19.32 16.99 -12.73
C LEU A 5 -18.89 18.19 -11.89
N THR A 6 -19.56 18.41 -10.76
CA THR A 6 -19.22 19.46 -9.79
C THR A 6 -18.80 18.81 -8.48
N VAL A 7 -17.67 19.25 -7.91
CA VAL A 7 -17.15 18.74 -6.64
C VAL A 7 -16.95 19.90 -5.67
N ARG A 8 -17.58 19.81 -4.50
CA ARG A 8 -17.32 20.71 -3.37
C ARG A 8 -16.46 19.98 -2.35
N VAL A 9 -15.38 20.62 -1.94
CA VAL A 9 -14.48 20.17 -0.87
C VAL A 9 -14.53 21.16 0.28
N ASP A 10 -14.43 20.65 1.51
CA ASP A 10 -14.50 21.44 2.73
C ASP A 10 -13.59 20.80 3.79
N ASN A 11 -12.67 21.58 4.35
CA ASN A 11 -11.74 21.16 5.40
C ASN A 11 -12.14 21.67 6.80
N ILE A 12 -13.30 22.32 6.97
CA ILE A 12 -13.84 22.72 8.28
C ILE A 12 -13.80 21.51 9.24
N ARG A 13 -13.24 21.74 10.44
CA ARG A 13 -13.06 20.69 11.46
C ARG A 13 -14.32 20.51 12.30
N ARG A 14 -14.52 19.28 12.75
CA ARG A 14 -15.64 18.86 13.60
C ARG A 14 -15.11 17.99 14.73
N LYS A 15 -15.79 18.01 15.87
CA LYS A 15 -15.41 17.22 17.07
C LYS A 15 -15.34 15.72 16.78
N ASP A 16 -16.28 15.19 15.99
CA ASP A 16 -16.35 13.79 15.58
C ASP A 16 -15.56 13.49 14.29
N GLY A 17 -14.75 14.44 13.83
CA GLY A 17 -13.85 14.30 12.68
C GLY A 17 -12.53 13.60 13.04
N ILE A 18 -11.86 13.09 12.00
CA ILE A 18 -10.50 12.56 12.08
C ILE A 18 -9.67 13.24 10.98
N PRO A 19 -8.60 14.00 11.32
CA PRO A 19 -8.22 14.38 12.69
C PRO A 19 -9.28 15.25 13.39
N GLY A 20 -9.19 15.32 14.72
CA GLY A 20 -10.08 16.10 15.59
C GLY A 20 -9.93 17.62 15.43
N LEU A 21 -10.30 18.38 16.46
CA LEU A 21 -10.21 19.86 16.45
C LEU A 21 -8.78 20.37 16.64
N PHE A 22 -7.93 19.60 17.32
CA PHE A 22 -6.53 19.92 17.59
C PHE A 22 -5.64 18.85 16.93
N PHE A 23 -4.60 19.30 16.24
CA PHE A 23 -3.57 18.50 15.55
C PHE A 23 -2.39 19.39 15.18
N ASP A 24 -1.21 18.80 15.06
CA ASP A 24 0.06 19.52 14.85
C ASP A 24 0.57 19.42 13.40
N TRP A 25 -0.29 19.72 12.42
CA TRP A 25 0.08 19.79 11.01
C TRP A 25 -0.91 20.67 10.23
N PHE A 26 -0.55 21.11 9.03
CA PHE A 26 -1.49 21.93 8.24
C PHE A 26 -2.60 21.06 7.63
N ASN A 27 -3.85 21.44 7.88
CA ASN A 27 -5.03 20.75 7.37
C ASN A 27 -5.46 21.30 6.02
N TRP A 28 -4.75 20.87 4.98
CA TRP A 28 -5.04 21.26 3.60
C TRP A 28 -6.46 20.87 3.17
N GLY A 29 -7.17 21.83 2.60
CA GLY A 29 -8.42 21.62 1.88
C GLY A 29 -8.18 21.72 0.37
N GLY A 30 -8.98 21.02 -0.42
CA GLY A 30 -8.82 21.01 -1.87
C GLY A 30 -8.86 19.61 -2.48
N ILE A 31 -8.76 19.56 -3.80
CA ILE A 31 -8.45 18.34 -4.55
C ILE A 31 -6.93 18.31 -4.72
N TYR A 32 -6.23 17.76 -3.73
CA TYR A 32 -4.76 17.75 -3.70
C TYR A 32 -4.13 16.43 -4.15
N ARG A 33 -4.94 15.48 -4.64
CA ARG A 33 -4.50 14.24 -5.29
C ARG A 33 -5.29 14.00 -6.56
N ASP A 34 -4.79 13.10 -7.39
CA ASP A 34 -5.32 12.80 -8.72
C ASP A 34 -6.80 12.37 -8.67
N VAL A 35 -7.60 12.88 -9.62
CA VAL A 35 -9.01 12.49 -9.83
C VAL A 35 -9.09 11.66 -11.10
N ASN A 36 -9.61 10.44 -10.98
CA ASN A 36 -9.66 9.47 -12.07
C ASN A 36 -11.10 9.12 -12.45
N LEU A 37 -11.40 9.15 -13.75
CA LEU A 37 -12.63 8.56 -14.31
C LEU A 37 -12.32 7.12 -14.76
N ILE A 38 -12.87 6.13 -14.05
CA ILE A 38 -12.57 4.71 -14.30
C ILE A 38 -13.83 4.01 -14.84
N ILE A 39 -13.72 3.47 -16.06
CA ILE A 39 -14.79 2.67 -16.68
C ILE A 39 -14.60 1.20 -16.27
N LEU A 40 -15.52 0.68 -15.45
CA LEU A 40 -15.45 -0.69 -14.94
C LEU A 40 -16.34 -1.64 -15.74
N LYS A 41 -15.75 -2.74 -16.24
CA LYS A 41 -16.52 -3.83 -16.87
C LYS A 41 -17.44 -4.53 -15.87
N LYS A 42 -18.55 -5.08 -16.36
CA LYS A 42 -19.53 -5.86 -15.56
C LYS A 42 -18.84 -7.01 -14.82
N ASN A 43 -18.09 -7.82 -15.57
CA ASN A 43 -17.26 -8.91 -15.07
C ASN A 43 -15.86 -8.38 -14.75
N ARG A 44 -15.40 -8.49 -13.50
CA ARG A 44 -14.11 -7.93 -13.08
C ARG A 44 -13.56 -8.56 -11.81
N LEU A 45 -12.25 -8.44 -11.63
CA LEU A 45 -11.55 -8.78 -10.40
C LEU A 45 -11.73 -7.70 -9.34
N LYS A 46 -11.71 -8.11 -8.08
CA LYS A 46 -11.72 -7.25 -6.89
C LYS A 46 -10.79 -7.84 -5.84
N LYS A 47 -10.20 -6.97 -5.01
CA LYS A 47 -9.41 -7.36 -3.83
C LYS A 47 -8.32 -8.40 -4.15
N VAL A 48 -7.58 -8.18 -5.24
CA VAL A 48 -6.43 -9.03 -5.57
C VAL A 48 -5.32 -8.73 -4.56
N ARG A 49 -4.96 -9.74 -3.78
CA ARG A 49 -4.01 -9.65 -2.67
C ARG A 49 -2.93 -10.70 -2.85
N ILE A 50 -1.68 -10.26 -2.73
CA ILE A 50 -0.50 -11.11 -2.88
C ILE A 50 0.16 -11.28 -1.52
N LYS A 51 0.20 -12.52 -1.02
CA LYS A 51 0.93 -12.88 0.19
C LYS A 51 2.13 -13.74 -0.19
N THR A 52 3.30 -13.38 0.32
CA THR A 52 4.52 -14.16 0.14
C THR A 52 4.90 -14.85 1.45
N LEU A 53 5.38 -16.08 1.34
CA LEU A 53 5.88 -16.88 2.45
C LEU A 53 7.24 -17.43 2.04
N LEU A 54 8.23 -17.31 2.91
CA LEU A 54 9.62 -17.66 2.67
C LEU A 54 10.03 -18.85 3.55
N PRO A 55 9.69 -20.10 3.18
CA PRO A 55 10.19 -21.30 3.86
C PRO A 55 11.72 -21.29 4.01
N SER A 56 12.44 -20.93 2.94
CA SER A 56 13.89 -20.72 2.94
C SER A 56 14.26 -19.55 2.03
N ARG A 57 15.48 -19.01 2.14
CA ARG A 57 15.95 -17.94 1.23
C ARG A 57 16.03 -18.40 -0.25
N LYS A 58 15.97 -19.71 -0.51
CA LYS A 58 15.99 -20.30 -1.86
C LYS A 58 14.60 -20.70 -2.37
N LYS A 59 13.53 -20.50 -1.60
CA LYS A 59 12.18 -20.95 -1.96
C LYS A 59 11.11 -20.04 -1.36
N SER A 60 10.26 -19.47 -2.20
CA SER A 60 9.11 -18.65 -1.78
C SER A 60 7.80 -19.20 -2.32
N LEU A 61 6.80 -19.30 -1.46
CA LEU A 61 5.41 -19.59 -1.82
C LEU A 61 4.66 -18.27 -1.98
N ILE A 62 4.11 -18.04 -3.17
CA ILE A 62 3.27 -16.90 -3.50
C ILE A 62 1.82 -17.35 -3.49
N ARG A 63 0.99 -16.66 -2.70
CA ARG A 63 -0.46 -16.87 -2.63
C ARG A 63 -1.16 -15.63 -3.13
N ILE A 64 -1.93 -15.77 -4.21
CA ILE A 64 -2.73 -14.70 -4.80
C ILE A 64 -4.19 -15.02 -4.52
N SER A 65 -4.84 -14.22 -3.69
CA SER A 65 -6.29 -14.31 -3.45
C SER A 65 -7.01 -13.20 -4.20
N TYR A 66 -8.21 -13.47 -4.67
CA TYR A 66 -9.01 -12.49 -5.40
C TYR A 66 -10.51 -12.74 -5.16
N ARG A 67 -11.34 -11.79 -5.59
CA ARG A 67 -12.79 -11.96 -5.73
C ARG A 67 -13.21 -11.62 -7.14
N ILE A 68 -14.23 -12.28 -7.65
CA ILE A 68 -14.82 -11.99 -8.95
C ILE A 68 -16.19 -11.37 -8.74
N LYS A 69 -16.48 -10.27 -9.44
CA LYS A 69 -17.86 -9.81 -9.65
C LYS A 69 -18.29 -10.31 -11.03
N GLY A 70 -19.40 -11.04 -11.09
CA GLY A 70 -19.89 -11.68 -12.32
C GLY A 70 -19.22 -13.03 -12.59
N SER A 71 -19.08 -13.41 -13.86
CA SER A 71 -18.34 -14.60 -14.30
C SER A 71 -17.13 -14.19 -15.12
N LEU A 72 -15.96 -14.71 -14.79
CA LEU A 72 -14.70 -14.33 -15.42
C LEU A 72 -13.74 -15.52 -15.43
N ASN A 73 -13.29 -15.88 -16.63
CA ASN A 73 -12.14 -16.75 -16.85
C ASN A 73 -10.96 -15.87 -17.25
N PHE A 74 -9.77 -16.19 -16.73
CA PHE A 74 -8.58 -15.38 -16.94
C PHE A 74 -7.32 -16.24 -16.94
N LYS A 75 -6.27 -15.71 -17.56
CA LYS A 75 -4.89 -16.18 -17.47
C LYS A 75 -4.08 -15.20 -16.64
N TRP A 76 -3.11 -15.71 -15.91
CA TRP A 76 -2.24 -14.93 -15.05
C TRP A 76 -0.78 -15.27 -15.33
N SER A 77 0.10 -14.29 -15.12
CA SER A 77 1.53 -14.45 -15.25
C SER A 77 2.29 -13.62 -14.22
N ILE A 78 3.41 -14.16 -13.75
CA ILE A 78 4.38 -13.46 -12.91
C ILE A 78 5.65 -13.25 -13.73
N ILE A 79 6.09 -12.00 -13.78
CA ILE A 79 7.33 -11.57 -14.43
C ILE A 79 8.33 -11.18 -13.35
N GLU A 80 9.57 -11.61 -13.51
CA GLU A 80 10.68 -11.34 -12.59
C GLU A 80 11.33 -9.98 -12.89
N PRO A 81 11.85 -9.25 -11.87
CA PRO A 81 12.59 -8.00 -12.10
C PRO A 81 13.85 -8.19 -12.94
N ASP A 82 14.24 -7.12 -13.65
CA ASP A 82 15.50 -6.96 -14.39
C ASP A 82 15.73 -7.95 -15.56
N LYS A 83 14.67 -8.56 -16.10
CA LYS A 83 14.79 -9.35 -17.33
C LYS A 83 14.81 -8.42 -18.54
N LYS A 84 15.77 -8.63 -19.45
CA LYS A 84 15.90 -7.87 -20.72
C LYS A 84 14.66 -7.93 -21.61
N ASP A 85 13.87 -9.00 -21.48
CA ASP A 85 12.55 -9.12 -22.08
C ASP A 85 11.49 -9.00 -20.97
N ASP A 86 11.02 -7.76 -20.77
CA ASP A 86 10.08 -7.35 -19.72
C ASP A 86 8.73 -8.07 -19.75
N ASN A 87 8.49 -8.94 -20.75
CA ASN A 87 7.22 -9.65 -20.91
C ASN A 87 7.31 -11.16 -20.77
N MET A 88 8.50 -11.77 -20.66
CA MET A 88 8.60 -13.22 -20.55
C MET A 88 8.29 -13.70 -19.13
N PRO A 89 7.16 -14.41 -18.91
CA PRO A 89 6.77 -14.84 -17.58
C PRO A 89 7.70 -15.94 -17.05
N ILE A 90 8.02 -15.91 -15.75
CA ILE A 90 8.72 -17.01 -15.08
C ILE A 90 7.75 -18.11 -14.64
N VAL A 91 6.48 -17.76 -14.46
CA VAL A 91 5.41 -18.70 -14.21
C VAL A 91 4.08 -18.09 -14.63
N SER A 92 3.19 -18.92 -15.13
CA SER A 92 1.87 -18.53 -15.59
C SER A 92 0.88 -19.67 -15.41
N GLY A 93 -0.40 -19.35 -15.49
CA GLY A 93 -1.47 -20.33 -15.49
C GLY A 93 -2.80 -19.72 -15.88
N THR A 94 -3.84 -20.53 -15.81
CA THR A 94 -5.23 -20.09 -15.95
C THR A 94 -5.89 -20.02 -14.58
N LYS A 95 -7.08 -19.41 -14.53
CA LYS A 95 -7.90 -19.33 -13.34
C LYS A 95 -8.17 -20.75 -12.80
N PRO A 96 -7.79 -21.06 -11.54
CA PRO A 96 -8.14 -22.32 -10.91
C PRO A 96 -9.62 -22.35 -10.50
N ASN A 97 -10.14 -23.55 -10.20
CA ASN A 97 -11.51 -23.71 -9.67
C ASN A 97 -11.68 -23.07 -8.27
N GLN A 98 -10.59 -22.83 -7.55
CA GLN A 98 -10.59 -22.16 -6.24
C GLN A 98 -10.40 -20.63 -6.39
N ASP A 99 -10.81 -19.86 -5.38
CA ASP A 99 -10.61 -18.39 -5.33
C ASP A 99 -9.19 -17.97 -4.93
N ASN A 100 -8.20 -18.84 -5.14
CA ASN A 100 -6.79 -18.55 -4.86
C ASN A 100 -5.87 -19.26 -5.86
N ILE A 101 -4.72 -18.63 -6.12
CA ILE A 101 -3.59 -19.20 -6.85
C ILE A 101 -2.44 -19.38 -5.86
N ALA A 102 -1.81 -20.54 -5.87
CA ALA A 102 -0.61 -20.84 -5.11
C ALA A 102 0.50 -21.30 -6.04
N VAL A 103 1.65 -20.64 -5.98
CA VAL A 103 2.80 -20.96 -6.85
C VAL A 103 4.10 -20.82 -6.09
N THR A 104 5.06 -21.69 -6.39
CA THR A 104 6.39 -21.64 -5.78
C THR A 104 7.40 -21.04 -6.74
N ILE A 105 8.18 -20.08 -6.25
CA ILE A 105 9.33 -19.51 -6.94
C ILE A 105 10.59 -20.02 -6.25
N ASN A 106 11.44 -20.71 -7.01
CA ASN A 106 12.76 -21.15 -6.56
C ASN A 106 13.79 -20.04 -6.81
N ASN A 107 14.76 -19.92 -5.91
CA ASN A 107 15.79 -18.86 -5.90
C ASN A 107 15.20 -17.44 -6.14
N PRO A 108 14.19 -17.02 -5.35
CA PRO A 108 13.52 -15.75 -5.57
C PRO A 108 14.46 -14.56 -5.34
N LYS A 109 14.32 -13.53 -6.17
CA LYS A 109 14.94 -12.22 -5.94
C LYS A 109 14.18 -11.51 -4.82
N LEU A 110 14.76 -11.48 -3.62
CA LEU A 110 14.08 -10.92 -2.45
C LEU A 110 14.05 -9.39 -2.48
N TRP A 111 12.93 -8.82 -2.03
CA TRP A 111 12.81 -7.39 -1.79
C TRP A 111 13.37 -7.03 -0.40
N SER A 112 14.14 -5.95 -0.34
CA SER A 112 14.65 -5.33 0.88
C SER A 112 15.06 -3.88 0.58
N PRO A 113 15.30 -3.02 1.60
CA PRO A 113 15.80 -1.66 1.37
C PRO A 113 17.06 -1.60 0.49
N ASP A 114 17.99 -2.54 0.65
CA ASP A 114 19.24 -2.57 -0.11
C ASP A 114 19.11 -3.25 -1.49
N SER A 115 18.06 -4.05 -1.67
CA SER A 115 17.77 -4.77 -2.92
C SER A 115 16.27 -4.77 -3.19
N PRO A 116 15.69 -3.67 -3.70
CA PRO A 116 14.25 -3.48 -3.89
C PRO A 116 13.72 -4.18 -5.15
N LYS A 117 13.77 -5.51 -5.18
CA LYS A 117 13.36 -6.32 -6.33
C LYS A 117 11.83 -6.46 -6.40
N LEU A 118 11.24 -5.99 -7.50
CA LEU A 118 9.79 -6.00 -7.72
C LEU A 118 9.40 -6.94 -8.87
N TYR A 119 8.61 -7.95 -8.54
CA TYR A 119 7.91 -8.79 -9.51
C TYR A 119 6.66 -8.08 -10.02
N LYS A 120 6.16 -8.49 -11.18
CA LYS A 120 4.93 -7.99 -11.76
C LYS A 120 3.93 -9.13 -11.93
N LEU A 121 2.75 -8.99 -11.35
CA LEU A 121 1.60 -9.85 -11.62
C LEU A 121 0.74 -9.21 -12.71
N ILE A 122 0.47 -9.95 -13.78
CA ILE A 122 -0.47 -9.54 -14.83
C ILE A 122 -1.58 -10.58 -14.90
N ILE A 123 -2.83 -10.12 -14.91
CA ILE A 123 -4.01 -10.95 -15.14
C ILE A 123 -4.75 -10.42 -16.36
N LYS A 124 -4.95 -11.29 -17.35
CA LYS A 124 -5.62 -11.00 -18.63
C LYS A 124 -6.81 -11.94 -18.80
N PRO A 125 -7.88 -11.55 -19.52
CA PRO A 125 -8.95 -12.49 -19.86
C PRO A 125 -8.41 -13.58 -20.82
N ILE A 126 -9.06 -14.75 -20.86
CA ILE A 126 -8.70 -15.83 -21.82
C ILE A 126 -9.27 -15.52 -23.21
N ASP A 127 -10.53 -15.07 -23.26
CA ASP A 127 -11.30 -14.97 -24.51
C ASP A 127 -11.53 -13.51 -24.98
N SER A 128 -10.70 -12.56 -24.55
CA SER A 128 -10.81 -11.23 -25.16
C SER A 128 -10.23 -11.29 -26.56
N GLY A 129 -11.02 -10.96 -27.58
CA GLY A 129 -10.50 -10.64 -28.93
C GLY A 129 -9.52 -9.46 -28.96
N ASN A 130 -9.10 -8.93 -27.81
CA ASN A 130 -8.11 -7.90 -27.62
C ASN A 130 -7.00 -8.37 -26.65
N GLU A 131 -5.88 -8.84 -27.18
CA GLU A 131 -4.75 -9.35 -26.39
C GLU A 131 -4.08 -8.30 -25.47
N ARG A 132 -4.36 -7.01 -25.70
CA ARG A 132 -3.89 -5.89 -24.88
C ARG A 132 -4.77 -5.66 -23.65
N GLU A 133 -5.90 -6.33 -23.52
CA GLU A 133 -6.76 -6.20 -22.36
C GLU A 133 -6.09 -6.74 -21.08
N ILE A 134 -6.07 -5.91 -20.04
CA ILE A 134 -5.55 -6.23 -18.70
C ILE A 134 -6.70 -6.10 -17.70
N LEU A 135 -7.01 -7.19 -16.99
CA LEU A 135 -8.02 -7.19 -15.93
C LEU A 135 -7.46 -6.64 -14.61
N PHE A 136 -6.18 -6.93 -14.35
CA PHE A 136 -5.49 -6.48 -13.16
C PHE A 136 -3.98 -6.56 -13.40
N GLN A 137 -3.25 -5.56 -12.91
CA GLN A 137 -1.79 -5.56 -12.90
C GLN A 137 -1.32 -4.90 -11.62
N THR A 138 -0.31 -5.47 -10.98
CA THR A 138 0.35 -4.86 -9.82
C THR A 138 1.81 -5.30 -9.74
N LYS A 139 2.64 -4.48 -9.10
CA LYS A 139 3.98 -4.87 -8.69
C LYS A 139 3.92 -5.41 -7.26
N PHE A 140 4.81 -6.34 -6.92
CA PHE A 140 4.95 -6.84 -5.56
C PHE A 140 6.38 -7.28 -5.30
N GLY A 141 6.79 -7.30 -4.03
CA GLY A 141 8.09 -7.80 -3.61
C GLY A 141 7.97 -9.12 -2.85
N ILE A 142 8.95 -10.01 -3.05
CA ILE A 142 9.05 -11.24 -2.24
C ILE A 142 9.85 -10.90 -0.99
N ARG A 143 9.17 -10.81 0.15
CA ARG A 143 9.81 -10.56 1.45
C ARG A 143 9.03 -11.15 2.60
N GLN A 144 9.73 -11.50 3.67
CA GLN A 144 9.11 -11.96 4.91
C GLN A 144 9.55 -11.10 6.09
N ILE A 145 8.58 -10.60 6.86
CA ILE A 145 8.83 -9.90 8.12
C ILE A 145 8.44 -10.83 9.26
N GLU A 146 9.31 -10.93 10.27
CA GLU A 146 9.07 -11.68 11.50
C GLU A 146 9.55 -10.86 12.70
N THR A 147 8.90 -11.02 13.84
CA THR A 147 9.41 -10.57 15.13
C THR A 147 9.79 -11.79 15.98
N LYS A 148 10.94 -11.73 16.66
CA LYS A 148 11.36 -12.74 17.65
C LYS A 148 11.81 -12.01 18.90
N GLY A 149 10.97 -12.04 19.94
CA GLY A 149 11.11 -11.15 21.10
C GLY A 149 11.08 -9.69 20.66
N ILE A 150 12.11 -8.93 21.04
CA ILE A 150 12.25 -7.51 20.72
C ILE A 150 12.89 -7.22 19.34
N TYR A 151 13.29 -8.27 18.60
CA TYR A 151 14.03 -8.11 17.35
C TYR A 151 13.14 -8.31 16.13
N LEU A 152 13.31 -7.41 15.16
CA LEU A 152 12.70 -7.49 13.84
C LEU A 152 13.63 -8.22 12.86
N TYR A 153 13.05 -9.08 12.04
CA TYR A 153 13.74 -9.83 10.99
C TYR A 153 13.07 -9.53 9.65
N LEU A 154 13.89 -9.24 8.65
CA LEU A 154 13.51 -9.17 7.24
C LEU A 154 14.25 -10.29 6.51
N ASN A 155 13.51 -11.14 5.79
CA ASN A 155 14.08 -12.23 4.99
C ASN A 155 14.94 -13.20 5.82
N LYS A 156 14.49 -13.50 7.05
CA LYS A 156 15.19 -14.32 8.06
C LYS A 156 16.50 -13.73 8.59
N GLN A 157 16.81 -12.47 8.28
CA GLN A 157 17.96 -11.74 8.82
C GLN A 157 17.49 -10.62 9.75
N ARG A 158 18.16 -10.44 10.89
CA ARG A 158 17.85 -9.36 11.83
C ARG A 158 18.09 -8.02 11.14
N ILE A 159 17.14 -7.09 11.27
CA ILE A 159 17.25 -5.73 10.74
C ILE A 159 17.11 -4.71 11.86
N LYS A 160 17.98 -3.70 11.88
CA LYS A 160 17.83 -2.52 12.74
C LYS A 160 17.13 -1.43 11.94
N ILE A 161 16.02 -0.93 12.47
CA ILE A 161 15.29 0.18 11.87
C ILE A 161 16.01 1.49 12.15
N LYS A 162 16.27 2.24 11.08
CA LYS A 162 16.78 3.60 11.08
C LYS A 162 15.73 4.43 10.36
N GLY A 163 14.83 5.04 11.12
CA GLY A 163 13.64 5.69 10.59
C GLY A 163 13.64 7.20 10.74
N ALA A 164 12.87 7.88 9.89
CA ALA A 164 12.40 9.25 10.09
C ALA A 164 10.89 9.32 9.85
N SER A 165 10.26 10.44 10.21
CA SER A 165 8.87 10.75 9.88
C SER A 165 8.81 11.79 8.77
N LEU A 166 7.75 11.76 7.95
CA LEU A 166 7.51 12.74 6.90
C LEU A 166 6.05 13.18 6.91
N HIS A 167 5.81 14.49 6.87
CA HIS A 167 4.52 15.07 6.49
C HIS A 167 4.43 15.19 4.96
N GLU A 168 3.25 14.99 4.40
CA GLU A 168 2.95 15.17 2.96
C GLU A 168 2.89 16.66 2.60
N GLU A 169 4.03 17.35 2.69
CA GLU A 169 4.11 18.77 2.38
C GLU A 169 5.46 19.05 1.71
N TYR A 170 5.43 19.78 0.61
CA TYR A 170 6.63 20.14 -0.13
C TYR A 170 6.47 21.55 -0.71
N MET A 171 7.43 22.44 -0.49
CA MET A 171 7.40 23.78 -1.08
C MET A 171 7.90 23.76 -2.54
N PRO A 172 7.19 24.35 -3.51
CA PRO A 172 6.00 25.21 -3.39
C PRO A 172 4.65 24.48 -3.58
N TYR A 173 4.66 23.15 -3.68
CA TYR A 173 3.48 22.34 -4.04
C TYR A 173 2.43 22.15 -2.92
N GLY A 174 2.76 22.42 -1.65
CA GLY A 174 1.89 22.00 -0.54
C GLY A 174 1.72 20.48 -0.57
N ARG A 175 0.47 19.98 -0.69
CA ARG A 175 0.18 18.54 -0.82
C ARG A 175 0.09 18.01 -2.26
N THR A 176 0.18 18.84 -3.29
CA THR A 176 0.13 18.38 -4.69
C THR A 176 1.53 17.96 -5.19
N ILE A 177 2.18 17.08 -4.44
CA ILE A 177 3.59 16.75 -4.61
C ILE A 177 3.81 15.90 -5.88
N PRO A 178 4.68 16.32 -6.82
CA PRO A 178 5.03 15.52 -8.00
C PRO A 178 5.75 14.21 -7.64
N TYR A 179 5.65 13.21 -8.51
CA TYR A 179 6.29 11.90 -8.29
C TYR A 179 7.80 12.02 -8.14
N GLU A 180 8.44 12.89 -8.92
CA GLU A 180 9.89 13.12 -8.91
C GLU A 180 10.36 13.63 -7.53
N LYS A 181 9.53 14.44 -6.86
CA LYS A 181 9.81 14.92 -5.50
C LYS A 181 9.63 13.82 -4.46
N ARG A 182 8.67 12.91 -4.65
CA ARG A 182 8.57 11.70 -3.82
C ARG A 182 9.79 10.79 -3.99
N GLU A 183 10.30 10.63 -5.21
CA GLU A 183 11.53 9.88 -5.43
C GLU A 183 12.74 10.56 -4.79
N GLU A 184 12.81 11.89 -4.84
CA GLU A 184 13.87 12.68 -4.19
C GLU A 184 13.85 12.53 -2.67
N ASP A 185 12.67 12.60 -2.02
CA ASP A 185 12.52 12.33 -0.58
C ASP A 185 13.14 10.98 -0.21
N ILE A 186 12.78 9.90 -0.93
CA ILE A 186 13.30 8.56 -0.62
C ILE A 186 14.80 8.45 -0.90
N LYS A 187 15.30 9.04 -2.00
CA LYS A 187 16.74 9.05 -2.31
C LYS A 187 17.55 9.77 -1.24
N ASN A 188 17.08 10.93 -0.78
CA ASN A 188 17.72 11.71 0.27
C ASN A 188 17.70 10.96 1.61
N MET A 189 16.59 10.32 1.96
CA MET A 189 16.54 9.48 3.16
C MET A 189 17.57 8.35 3.11
N LYS A 190 17.69 7.68 1.95
CA LYS A 190 18.66 6.60 1.77
C LYS A 190 20.11 7.11 1.81
N SER A 191 20.41 8.27 1.24
CA SER A 191 21.77 8.85 1.29
C SER A 191 22.18 9.22 2.71
N LEU A 192 21.23 9.57 3.57
CA LEU A 192 21.42 9.77 5.02
C LEU A 192 21.50 8.45 5.82
N GLY A 193 21.34 7.30 5.17
CA GLY A 193 21.43 5.98 5.80
C GLY A 193 20.16 5.50 6.50
N PHE A 194 19.01 6.16 6.25
CA PHE A 194 17.71 5.67 6.70
C PHE A 194 17.24 4.47 5.86
N ASN A 195 16.55 3.54 6.51
CA ASN A 195 15.95 2.38 5.87
C ASN A 195 14.45 2.23 6.15
N ALA A 196 13.87 3.17 6.90
CA ALA A 196 12.45 3.22 7.17
C ALA A 196 11.92 4.65 7.15
N LEU A 197 10.64 4.79 6.84
CA LEU A 197 9.90 6.03 6.86
C LEU A 197 8.53 5.80 7.51
N ARG A 198 8.18 6.68 8.44
CA ARG A 198 6.83 6.78 9.01
C ARG A 198 6.06 7.86 8.28
N THR A 199 4.94 7.50 7.66
CA THR A 199 4.06 8.46 6.97
C THR A 199 3.15 9.16 7.98
N ALA A 200 3.72 10.04 8.78
CA ALA A 200 2.99 10.78 9.81
C ALA A 200 2.06 11.84 9.17
N HIS A 201 0.88 12.13 9.70
CA HIS A 201 0.07 11.34 10.63
C HIS A 201 -1.16 10.79 9.91
N TYR A 202 -1.01 10.29 8.68
CA TYR A 202 -2.13 9.92 7.82
C TYR A 202 -1.64 9.09 6.64
N SER A 203 -2.57 8.51 5.89
CA SER A 203 -2.22 7.83 4.66
C SER A 203 -1.68 8.84 3.65
N HIS A 204 -0.42 8.69 3.25
CA HIS A 204 0.18 9.50 2.18
C HIS A 204 -0.36 9.07 0.81
N ASP A 205 -0.02 9.81 -0.23
CA ASP A 205 -0.39 9.48 -1.59
C ASP A 205 0.36 8.24 -2.11
N GLU A 206 -0.22 7.56 -3.09
CA GLU A 206 0.32 6.30 -3.64
C GLU A 206 1.69 6.47 -4.30
N LYS A 207 2.04 7.69 -4.79
CA LYS A 207 3.34 7.97 -5.44
C LYS A 207 4.50 7.78 -4.46
N LEU A 208 4.32 8.16 -3.18
CA LEU A 208 5.34 7.93 -2.16
C LEU A 208 5.54 6.44 -1.88
N ILE A 209 4.46 5.67 -1.82
CA ILE A 209 4.53 4.22 -1.54
C ILE A 209 5.14 3.47 -2.74
N ASP A 210 4.78 3.87 -3.96
CA ASP A 210 5.42 3.37 -5.19
C ASP A 210 6.92 3.70 -5.24
N ALA A 211 7.32 4.92 -4.86
CA ALA A 211 8.71 5.31 -4.76
C ALA A 211 9.45 4.49 -3.69
N ALA A 212 8.81 4.25 -2.53
CA ALA A 212 9.35 3.44 -1.45
C ALA A 212 9.59 1.98 -1.86
N ASP A 213 8.65 1.38 -2.59
CA ASP A 213 8.78 0.05 -3.17
C ASP A 213 9.95 -0.04 -4.15
N LYS A 214 10.05 0.95 -5.04
CA LYS A 214 11.03 0.99 -6.14
C LYS A 214 12.44 1.25 -5.64
N LEU A 215 12.59 2.20 -4.71
CA LEU A 215 13.89 2.68 -4.24
C LEU A 215 14.35 1.95 -2.98
N GLY A 216 13.46 1.24 -2.29
CA GLY A 216 13.78 0.40 -1.15
C GLY A 216 13.89 1.20 0.15
N ILE A 217 12.73 1.55 0.72
CA ILE A 217 12.62 1.99 2.11
C ILE A 217 11.42 1.27 2.74
N LEU A 218 11.51 0.92 4.02
CA LEU A 218 10.39 0.32 4.76
C LEU A 218 9.39 1.41 5.15
N ILE A 219 8.11 1.12 5.10
CA ILE A 219 7.05 2.06 5.43
C ILE A 219 6.27 1.59 6.66
N LEU A 220 6.08 2.53 7.58
CA LEU A 220 5.03 2.49 8.60
C LEU A 220 3.93 3.45 8.16
N GLU A 221 2.79 2.90 7.77
CA GLU A 221 1.59 3.69 7.43
C GLU A 221 0.67 3.84 8.63
N GLU A 222 -0.05 4.95 8.71
CA GLU A 222 -0.98 5.23 9.79
C GLU A 222 -2.24 5.98 9.34
N ILE A 223 -3.30 5.89 10.14
CA ILE A 223 -4.48 6.74 9.99
C ILE A 223 -4.36 7.99 10.87
N PRO A 224 -5.06 9.10 10.54
CA PRO A 224 -5.04 10.35 11.33
C PRO A 224 -5.81 10.30 12.66
N LEU A 225 -5.86 9.13 13.28
CA LEU A 225 -6.36 9.00 14.64
C LEU A 225 -5.26 9.49 15.60
N TRP A 226 -5.39 10.75 16.01
CA TRP A 226 -4.41 11.46 16.83
C TRP A 226 -4.99 11.77 18.23
N GLY A 227 -4.14 12.10 19.20
CA GLY A 227 -4.46 12.14 20.64
C GLY A 227 -5.66 12.99 21.08
N PHE A 228 -6.16 13.87 20.22
CA PHE A 228 -7.29 14.78 20.51
C PHE A 228 -8.58 14.42 19.73
N CYS A 229 -8.67 13.19 19.22
CA CYS A 229 -9.91 12.66 18.64
C CYS A 229 -10.96 12.34 19.73
N ASP A 230 -12.23 12.32 19.35
CA ASP A 230 -13.36 11.99 20.24
C ASP A 230 -13.49 10.47 20.42
N PHE A 231 -12.63 9.88 21.25
CA PHE A 231 -12.58 8.42 21.50
C PHE A 231 -13.81 7.86 22.23
N GLY A 232 -14.60 8.71 22.89
CA GLY A 232 -15.86 8.28 23.53
C GLY A 232 -17.01 8.03 22.56
N ASN A 233 -16.84 8.41 21.29
CA ASN A 233 -17.92 8.44 20.31
C ASN A 233 -17.83 7.27 19.31
N PRO A 234 -18.86 6.39 19.24
CA PRO A 234 -18.87 5.27 18.31
C PRO A 234 -18.75 5.64 16.83
N LYS A 235 -19.10 6.88 16.45
CA LYS A 235 -18.92 7.37 15.07
C LYS A 235 -17.43 7.55 14.74
N THR A 236 -16.64 8.07 15.68
CA THR A 236 -15.18 8.22 15.55
C THR A 236 -14.54 6.85 15.33
N PHE A 237 -14.90 5.85 16.13
CA PHE A 237 -14.41 4.48 15.97
C PHE A 237 -14.74 3.89 14.60
N LYS A 238 -16.01 3.98 14.18
CA LYS A 238 -16.44 3.49 12.86
C LYS A 238 -15.70 4.19 11.72
N LEU A 239 -15.42 5.49 11.85
CA LEU A 239 -14.65 6.25 10.86
C LEU A 239 -13.19 5.80 10.83
N ALA A 240 -12.52 5.70 11.98
CA ALA A 240 -11.13 5.24 12.11
C ALA A 240 -10.95 3.83 11.52
N ALA A 241 -11.81 2.88 11.91
CA ALA A 241 -11.79 1.51 11.39
C ALA A 241 -12.01 1.46 9.87
N LYS A 242 -12.89 2.33 9.33
CA LYS A 242 -13.11 2.46 7.88
C LYS A 242 -11.88 3.04 7.17
N MET A 243 -11.20 4.03 7.75
CA MET A 243 -9.97 4.59 7.20
C MET A 243 -8.85 3.56 7.18
N LEU A 244 -8.64 2.85 8.29
CA LEU A 244 -7.60 1.82 8.40
C LEU A 244 -7.85 0.66 7.43
N LYS A 245 -9.10 0.20 7.33
CA LYS A 245 -9.49 -0.82 6.35
C LYS A 245 -9.20 -0.38 4.92
N ARG A 246 -9.49 0.89 4.58
CA ARG A 246 -9.24 1.43 3.23
C ARG A 246 -7.76 1.54 2.93
N LEU A 247 -6.97 2.02 3.90
CA LEU A 247 -5.51 2.08 3.84
C LEU A 247 -4.92 0.69 3.55
N ILE A 248 -5.24 -0.30 4.39
CA ILE A 248 -4.79 -1.69 4.20
C ILE A 248 -5.29 -2.27 2.88
N GLU A 249 -6.52 -1.97 2.44
CA GLU A 249 -7.06 -2.48 1.18
C GLU A 249 -6.38 -1.86 -0.06
N ARG A 250 -5.99 -0.58 0.01
CA ARG A 250 -5.26 0.12 -1.05
C ARG A 250 -3.83 -0.42 -1.16
N ASP A 251 -3.14 -0.48 -0.03
CA ASP A 251 -1.69 -0.62 -0.03
C ASP A 251 -1.19 -2.04 0.29
N TYR A 252 -2.11 -3.02 0.34
CA TYR A 252 -1.82 -4.40 0.71
C TYR A 252 -0.63 -5.03 -0.05
N ASN A 253 -0.48 -4.69 -1.32
CA ASN A 253 0.48 -5.32 -2.22
C ASN A 253 1.86 -4.64 -2.21
N HIS A 254 2.02 -3.51 -1.52
CA HIS A 254 3.30 -2.79 -1.42
C HIS A 254 4.27 -3.54 -0.49
N PRO A 255 5.37 -4.12 -0.99
CA PRO A 255 6.34 -4.80 -0.14
C PRO A 255 6.98 -3.90 0.90
N SER A 256 7.09 -2.59 0.63
CA SER A 256 7.65 -1.60 1.55
C SER A 256 6.87 -1.47 2.85
N VAL A 257 5.54 -1.63 2.82
CA VAL A 257 4.69 -1.42 4.00
C VAL A 257 4.78 -2.59 4.96
N ILE A 258 5.44 -2.38 6.11
CA ILE A 258 5.65 -3.43 7.12
C ILE A 258 4.80 -3.26 8.38
N TRP A 259 4.22 -2.07 8.58
CA TRP A 259 3.40 -1.75 9.74
C TRP A 259 2.20 -0.91 9.37
N TRP A 260 1.08 -1.22 10.03
CA TRP A 260 -0.15 -0.45 10.00
C TRP A 260 -0.41 0.07 11.40
N SER A 261 -0.15 1.34 11.65
CA SER A 261 -0.45 1.98 12.92
C SER A 261 -1.91 2.40 12.99
N VAL A 262 -2.51 2.16 14.15
CA VAL A 262 -3.92 2.45 14.43
C VAL A 262 -4.14 3.88 14.94
N GLY A 263 -3.08 4.57 15.36
CA GLY A 263 -3.15 5.96 15.83
C GLY A 263 -1.85 6.44 16.47
N ASN A 264 -1.81 7.72 16.82
CA ASN A 264 -0.67 8.40 17.44
C ASN A 264 -1.12 9.16 18.70
N GLU A 265 -0.32 9.08 19.77
CA GLU A 265 -0.56 9.82 21.03
C GLU A 265 -1.97 9.64 21.61
N VAL A 266 -2.57 8.47 21.35
CA VAL A 266 -3.86 8.11 21.95
C VAL A 266 -3.68 8.04 23.46
N PRO A 267 -4.46 8.78 24.28
CA PRO A 267 -4.29 8.81 25.73
C PRO A 267 -4.89 7.54 26.35
N ILE A 268 -4.22 6.40 26.13
CA ILE A 268 -4.66 5.05 26.50
C ILE A 268 -4.85 4.85 28.01
N GLN A 269 -4.38 5.78 28.84
CA GLN A 269 -4.67 5.78 30.28
C GLN A 269 -6.13 6.13 30.58
N GLN A 270 -6.85 6.76 29.64
CA GLN A 270 -8.27 7.07 29.79
C GLN A 270 -9.15 5.87 29.40
N PRO A 271 -10.15 5.47 30.21
CA PRO A 271 -10.94 4.25 29.97
C PRO A 271 -11.70 4.20 28.64
N ASN A 272 -12.14 5.36 28.13
CA ASN A 272 -12.78 5.50 26.82
C ASN A 272 -11.79 5.26 25.68
N CYS A 273 -10.53 5.67 25.84
CA CYS A 273 -9.49 5.50 24.83
C CYS A 273 -8.91 4.09 24.82
N SER A 274 -8.80 3.45 25.99
CA SER A 274 -8.31 2.07 26.08
C SER A 274 -9.29 1.03 25.49
N ARG A 275 -10.58 1.36 25.43
CA ARG A 275 -11.64 0.52 24.87
C ARG A 275 -11.94 0.79 23.39
N PHE A 276 -11.38 1.87 22.85
CA PHE A 276 -11.50 2.26 21.45
C PHE A 276 -10.80 1.24 20.55
#